data_AF-J9FPU1-F1
#
_entry.id   AF-J9FPU1-F1
#
_cell.length_a   1.000
_cell.length_b   1.000
_cell.length_c   1.000
_cell.angle_alpha   90.00
_cell.angle_beta   90.00
_cell.angle_gamma   90.00
#
_symmetry.space_group_name_H-M   'P 1'
#
loop_
_entity.id
_entity.type
_entity.pdbx_description
1 polymer ?
#
loop_
_entity_poly.entity_id
_entity_poly.type
_entity_poly.pdbx_seq_one_letter_code
_entity_poly.pdbx_strand_id
1 'polypeptide(L)'
;MAMPAQAQLSFGIKGGLNLSELDIKHGPTTDNTTGFFFGPMAEVTIPVIGLGVDAALMYSQRGEHEWKQQGIEVPVNLKYTIGLSSTFGIFLAAGPDFFFNFKDAHDGIDKKETQVGLNLGAGIKLLRHLQLGVNY
;
A
#
# COMPACT_ATOMS: atom_id res chain seq x y z
N MET A 1 -20.19 11.87 29.10
CA MET A 1 -20.77 10.93 28.10
C MET A 1 -19.60 10.31 27.33
N ALA A 2 -19.08 9.17 27.79
CA ALA A 2 -18.10 8.41 27.02
C ALA A 2 -18.88 7.61 25.98
N MET A 3 -19.01 8.14 24.76
CA MET A 3 -19.50 7.32 23.66
C MET A 3 -18.49 6.20 23.44
N PRO A 4 -18.89 4.92 23.46
CA PRO A 4 -17.99 3.85 23.10
C PRO A 4 -17.53 4.14 21.66
N ALA A 5 -16.23 4.36 21.48
CA ALA A 5 -15.65 4.39 20.16
C ALA A 5 -15.76 2.97 19.61
N GLN A 6 -16.86 2.64 18.94
CA GLN A 6 -16.95 1.46 18.09
C GLN A 6 -15.91 1.65 16.98
N ALA A 7 -14.67 1.23 17.25
CA ALA A 7 -13.65 1.10 16.24
C ALA A 7 -14.18 0.13 15.20
N GLN A 8 -14.36 0.61 13.97
CA GLN A 8 -14.84 -0.23 12.89
C GLN A 8 -13.65 -0.97 12.32
N LEU A 9 -13.51 -2.24 12.72
CA LEU A 9 -12.56 -3.16 12.12
C LEU A 9 -13.06 -3.59 10.74
N SER A 10 -12.22 -3.42 9.73
CA SER A 10 -12.50 -3.79 8.35
C SER A 10 -11.35 -4.63 7.82
N PHE A 11 -11.67 -5.77 7.23
CA PHE A 11 -10.71 -6.61 6.54
C PHE A 11 -10.90 -6.47 5.04
N GLY A 12 -9.81 -6.51 4.30
CA GLY A 12 -9.83 -6.39 2.85
C GLY A 12 -8.61 -7.01 2.21
N ILE A 13 -8.55 -6.89 0.89
CA ILE A 13 -7.37 -7.18 0.10
C ILE A 13 -6.89 -5.88 -0.54
N LYS A 14 -5.58 -5.64 -0.46
CA LYS A 14 -4.93 -4.51 -1.11
C LYS A 14 -4.11 -5.07 -2.26
N GLY A 15 -4.24 -4.48 -3.43
CA GLY A 15 -3.42 -4.80 -4.58
C GLY A 15 -3.25 -3.60 -5.48
N GLY A 16 -2.14 -3.55 -6.20
CA GLY A 16 -1.80 -2.42 -7.06
C GLY A 16 -0.54 -2.67 -7.87
N LEU A 17 -0.18 -1.68 -8.67
CA LEU A 17 0.98 -1.69 -9.55
C LEU A 17 1.93 -0.57 -9.11
N ASN A 18 3.22 -0.87 -9.02
CA ASN A 18 4.30 0.08 -8.77
C ASN A 18 4.95 0.43 -10.11
N LEU A 19 4.89 1.69 -10.53
CA LEU A 19 5.52 2.17 -11.76
C LEU A 19 6.84 2.84 -11.37
N SER A 20 7.98 2.23 -11.71
CA SER A 20 9.30 2.72 -11.24
C SER A 20 9.95 3.74 -12.18
N GLU A 21 9.55 3.80 -13.46
CA GLU A 21 9.93 4.87 -14.38
C GLU A 21 9.01 4.80 -15.59
N LEU A 22 8.28 5.89 -15.85
CA LEU A 22 7.54 6.08 -17.09
C LEU A 22 8.38 7.03 -17.94
N ASP A 23 9.13 6.49 -18.90
CA ASP A 23 9.92 7.31 -19.82
C ASP A 23 8.99 7.87 -20.92
N ILE A 24 8.29 8.98 -20.62
CA ILE A 24 7.22 9.55 -21.46
C ILE A 24 7.78 10.20 -22.76
N LYS A 25 9.10 10.22 -22.97
CA LYS A 25 9.72 10.96 -24.09
C LYS A 25 9.84 10.19 -25.41
N HIS A 26 9.71 8.86 -25.44
CA HIS A 26 9.97 8.08 -26.66
C HIS A 26 8.86 7.09 -27.11
N GLY A 27 7.61 7.30 -26.66
CA GLY A 27 6.49 6.39 -26.97
C GLY A 27 6.45 5.19 -26.01
N PRO A 28 5.37 4.39 -26.00
CA PRO A 28 5.21 3.29 -25.06
C PRO A 28 6.13 2.12 -25.48
N THR A 29 7.44 2.26 -25.25
CA THR A 29 8.38 1.16 -25.35
C THR A 29 8.19 0.23 -24.16
N THR A 30 8.12 -1.06 -24.47
CA THR A 30 7.77 -2.22 -23.63
C THR A 30 8.63 -2.41 -22.37
N ASP A 31 9.65 -1.59 -22.13
CA ASP A 31 10.63 -1.71 -21.04
C ASP A 31 10.18 -1.00 -19.74
N ASN A 32 8.88 -0.99 -19.46
CA ASN A 32 8.33 -0.40 -18.25
C ASN A 32 8.62 -1.31 -17.06
N THR A 33 9.51 -0.89 -16.15
CA THR A 33 9.71 -1.52 -14.83
C THR A 33 8.42 -1.38 -14.00
N THR A 34 7.48 -2.29 -14.26
CA THR A 34 6.16 -2.38 -13.63
C THR A 34 6.24 -3.46 -12.56
N GLY A 35 6.24 -3.06 -11.30
CA GLY A 35 6.03 -3.96 -10.19
C GLY A 35 4.55 -4.15 -9.90
N PHE A 36 4.18 -5.23 -9.23
CA PHE A 36 2.84 -5.41 -8.68
C PHE A 36 2.93 -5.83 -7.21
N PHE A 37 1.91 -5.49 -6.45
CA PHE A 37 1.77 -5.93 -5.07
C PHE A 37 0.34 -6.41 -4.82
N PHE A 38 0.19 -7.43 -3.97
CA PHE A 38 -1.12 -7.89 -3.51
C PHE A 38 -1.03 -8.56 -2.14
N GLY A 39 -2.08 -8.42 -1.32
CA GLY A 39 -2.18 -9.18 -0.08
C GLY A 39 -3.28 -8.70 0.87
N PRO A 40 -3.47 -9.41 2.00
CA PRO A 40 -4.47 -9.05 2.98
C PRO A 40 -4.16 -7.71 3.67
N MET A 41 -5.21 -6.98 4.01
CA MET A 41 -5.15 -5.75 4.80
C MET A 41 -6.20 -5.76 5.91
N ALA A 42 -5.87 -5.09 7.01
CA ALA A 42 -6.77 -4.81 8.10
C ALA A 42 -6.75 -3.29 8.38
N GLU A 43 -7.93 -2.71 8.52
CA GLU A 43 -8.13 -1.28 8.80
C GLU A 43 -8.97 -1.15 10.07
N VAL A 44 -8.50 -0.31 11.00
CA VAL A 44 -9.22 0.07 12.21
C VAL A 44 -9.54 1.55 12.11
N THR A 45 -10.81 1.90 11.88
CA THR A 45 -11.23 3.29 11.71
C THR A 45 -12.16 3.73 12.84
N ILE A 46 -11.93 4.93 13.37
CA ILE A 46 -12.79 5.59 14.36
C ILE A 46 -13.78 6.48 13.58
N PRO A 47 -15.05 6.04 13.42
CA PRO A 47 -16.00 6.74 12.54
C PRO A 47 -16.34 8.16 13.02
N VAL A 48 -16.20 8.45 14.32
CA VAL A 48 -16.53 9.75 14.91
C VAL A 48 -15.64 10.88 14.38
N ILE A 49 -14.36 10.59 14.16
CA ILE A 49 -13.35 11.58 13.74
C ILE A 49 -12.76 11.25 12.36
N GLY A 50 -13.16 10.15 11.72
CA GLY A 50 -12.65 9.72 10.42
C GLY A 50 -11.19 9.24 10.43
N LEU A 51 -10.51 9.26 11.57
CA LEU A 51 -9.14 8.79 11.74
C LEU A 51 -9.13 7.27 11.91
N GLY A 52 -8.20 6.59 11.26
CA GLY A 52 -7.98 5.15 11.36
C GLY A 52 -6.52 4.77 11.13
N VAL A 53 -6.21 3.51 11.36
CA VAL A 53 -4.91 2.91 11.05
C VAL A 53 -5.16 1.71 10.17
N ASP A 54 -4.48 1.63 9.03
CA ASP A 54 -4.44 0.42 8.21
C ASP A 54 -3.06 -0.22 8.23
N ALA A 55 -3.06 -1.56 8.23
CA ALA A 55 -1.87 -2.38 8.11
C ALA A 55 -2.15 -3.43 7.03
N ALA A 56 -1.19 -3.64 6.14
CA ALA A 56 -1.29 -4.67 5.13
C ALA A 56 -0.06 -5.59 5.16
N LEU A 57 -0.24 -6.82 4.69
CA LEU A 57 0.84 -7.73 4.37
C LEU A 57 0.75 -8.00 2.88
N MET A 58 1.65 -7.44 2.09
CA MET A 58 1.60 -7.50 0.63
C MET A 58 2.79 -8.29 0.11
N TYR A 59 2.54 -9.21 -0.80
CA TYR A 59 3.59 -9.77 -1.63
C TYR A 59 3.84 -8.78 -2.78
N SER A 60 5.09 -8.34 -2.96
CA SER A 60 5.48 -7.28 -3.89
C SER A 60 6.59 -7.79 -4.81
N GLN A 61 6.38 -7.66 -6.11
CA GLN A 61 7.29 -8.11 -7.16
C GLN A 61 7.67 -6.90 -8.00
N ARG A 62 8.97 -6.60 -8.08
CA ARG A 62 9.53 -5.45 -8.82
C ARG A 62 10.59 -5.96 -9.81
N GLY A 63 10.61 -5.41 -11.03
CA GLY A 63 11.65 -5.65 -12.04
C GLY A 63 11.27 -6.57 -13.22
N GLU A 64 12.05 -6.50 -14.28
CA GLU A 64 11.97 -7.33 -15.50
C GLU A 64 13.26 -8.18 -15.66
N HIS A 65 13.17 -9.37 -16.26
CA HIS A 65 14.30 -10.29 -16.51
C HIS A 65 15.10 -10.74 -15.25
N GLU A 66 16.43 -10.82 -15.32
CA GLU A 66 17.32 -11.44 -14.31
C GLU A 66 17.39 -10.69 -12.96
N TRP A 67 16.75 -9.53 -12.85
CA TRP A 67 16.74 -8.67 -11.65
C TRP A 67 15.40 -8.66 -10.92
N LYS A 68 14.65 -9.76 -11.02
CA LYS A 68 13.36 -9.93 -10.37
C LYS A 68 13.50 -9.89 -8.84
N GLN A 69 13.15 -8.77 -8.23
CA GLN A 69 13.12 -8.61 -6.78
C GLN A 69 11.72 -8.93 -6.28
N GLN A 70 11.61 -10.00 -5.50
CA GLN A 70 10.36 -10.42 -4.86
C GLN A 70 10.52 -10.21 -3.37
N GLY A 71 9.48 -9.73 -2.71
CA GLY A 71 9.55 -9.43 -1.29
C GLY A 71 8.19 -9.42 -0.62
N ILE A 72 8.22 -9.35 0.71
CA ILE A 72 7.04 -9.00 1.51
C ILE A 72 7.14 -7.53 1.88
N GLU A 73 6.05 -6.80 1.67
CA GLU A 73 5.87 -5.40 1.98
C GLU A 73 4.82 -5.28 3.08
N VAL A 74 5.15 -4.57 4.15
CA VAL A 74 4.29 -4.40 5.33
C VAL A 74 4.08 -2.91 5.58
N PRO A 75 3.14 -2.26 4.87
CA PRO A 75 2.82 -0.86 5.12
C PRO A 75 1.92 -0.73 6.34
N VAL A 76 2.23 0.25 7.18
CA VAL A 76 1.38 0.66 8.31
C VAL A 76 1.06 2.13 8.12
N ASN A 77 -0.18 2.46 7.75
CA ASN A 77 -0.59 3.82 7.44
C ASN A 77 -1.58 4.36 8.46
N LEU A 78 -1.36 5.60 8.88
CA LEU A 78 -2.39 6.41 9.49
C LEU A 78 -3.30 6.94 8.38
N LYS A 79 -4.57 6.62 8.45
CA LYS A 79 -5.58 6.98 7.46
C LYS A 79 -6.54 8.01 8.02
N TYR A 80 -6.80 9.09 7.28
CA TYR A 80 -7.82 10.06 7.60
C TYR A 80 -8.87 10.08 6.49
N THR A 81 -10.06 9.59 6.78
CA THR A 81 -11.19 9.49 5.84
C THR A 81 -12.21 10.58 6.13
N ILE A 82 -12.42 11.46 5.14
CA ILE A 82 -13.48 12.44 5.12
C ILE A 82 -14.64 11.81 4.34
N GLY A 83 -15.71 11.40 5.05
CA GLY A 83 -16.94 10.93 4.42
C GLY A 83 -17.73 12.09 3.84
N LEU A 84 -17.85 12.18 2.52
CA LEU A 84 -18.70 13.19 1.85
C LEU A 84 -20.15 12.68 1.69
N SER A 85 -20.35 11.36 1.68
CA SER A 85 -21.66 10.69 1.63
C SER A 85 -21.55 9.27 2.22
N SER A 86 -22.68 8.56 2.41
CA SER A 86 -22.70 7.16 2.88
C SER A 86 -21.98 6.17 1.95
N THR A 87 -21.74 6.58 0.69
CA THR A 87 -21.12 5.78 -0.36
C THR A 87 -19.82 6.36 -0.92
N PHE A 88 -19.47 7.61 -0.60
CA PHE A 88 -18.29 8.29 -1.14
C PHE A 88 -17.50 8.98 -0.03
N GLY A 89 -16.20 8.75 0.02
CA GLY A 89 -15.28 9.43 0.94
C GLY A 89 -13.93 9.67 0.29
N ILE A 90 -13.22 10.71 0.72
CA ILE A 90 -11.81 10.92 0.36
C ILE A 90 -10.98 10.43 1.56
N PHE A 91 -9.90 9.72 1.30
CA PHE A 91 -8.96 9.32 2.34
C PHE A 91 -7.56 9.81 2.03
N LEU A 92 -6.86 10.20 3.08
CA LEU A 92 -5.42 10.44 3.10
C LEU A 92 -4.80 9.31 3.92
N ALA A 93 -3.66 8.79 3.50
CA ALA A 93 -2.92 7.75 4.19
C ALA A 93 -1.46 8.21 4.33
N ALA A 94 -0.85 7.99 5.48
CA ALA A 94 0.55 8.31 5.70
C ALA A 94 1.14 7.38 6.75
N GLY A 95 2.27 6.75 6.46
CA GLY A 95 2.97 5.96 7.49
C GLY A 95 4.18 5.21 6.95
N PRO A 96 4.89 4.49 7.82
CA PRO A 96 6.05 3.72 7.42
C PRO A 96 5.66 2.50 6.56
N ASP A 97 6.52 2.18 5.61
CA ASP A 97 6.46 0.94 4.84
C ASP A 97 7.73 0.10 5.06
N PHE A 98 7.54 -1.20 5.27
CA PHE A 98 8.64 -2.13 5.53
C PHE A 98 8.69 -3.17 4.42
N PHE A 99 9.69 -3.08 3.55
CA PHE A 99 9.91 -4.02 2.45
C PHE A 99 11.04 -4.98 2.78
N PHE A 100 10.77 -6.28 2.69
CA PHE A 100 11.69 -7.38 2.92
C PHE A 100 11.94 -8.09 1.59
N ASN A 101 13.13 -7.89 1.01
CA ASN A 101 13.51 -8.54 -0.24
C ASN A 101 13.95 -10.00 -0.01
N PHE A 102 13.54 -10.91 -0.89
CA PHE A 102 13.90 -12.33 -0.88
C PHE A 102 15.06 -12.70 -1.80
N LYS A 103 15.82 -11.73 -2.32
CA LYS A 103 16.86 -11.99 -3.33
C LYS A 103 17.90 -13.02 -2.84
N ASP A 104 18.17 -13.98 -3.74
CA ASP A 104 18.86 -15.25 -3.55
C ASP A 104 20.19 -15.22 -2.79
N ALA A 105 20.33 -16.19 -1.88
CA ALA A 105 21.52 -16.55 -1.13
C ALA A 105 22.56 -17.25 -2.02
N HIS A 106 23.08 -16.57 -3.03
CA HIS A 106 24.31 -16.97 -3.72
C HIS A 106 25.42 -15.96 -3.38
N ASP A 107 26.49 -16.47 -2.77
CA ASP A 107 27.65 -15.76 -2.19
C ASP A 107 27.44 -15.06 -0.85
N GLY A 108 27.37 -15.86 0.22
CA GLY A 108 28.23 -15.68 1.41
C GLY A 108 28.10 -14.41 2.26
N ILE A 109 27.12 -13.54 2.01
CA ILE A 109 26.89 -12.34 2.82
C ILE A 109 25.38 -12.21 3.06
N ASP A 110 24.95 -12.67 4.24
CA ASP A 110 23.62 -12.45 4.81
C ASP A 110 23.29 -10.95 4.84
N LYS A 111 22.50 -10.48 3.87
CA LYS A 111 21.84 -9.19 3.95
C LYS A 111 20.37 -9.35 3.65
N LYS A 112 19.59 -9.60 4.71
CA LYS A 112 18.18 -9.21 4.76
C LYS A 112 18.14 -7.68 4.62
N GLU A 113 18.09 -7.18 3.40
CA GLU A 113 17.89 -5.76 3.15
C GLU A 113 16.43 -5.42 3.41
N THR A 114 16.11 -5.22 4.69
CA THR A 114 14.86 -4.56 5.09
C THR A 114 14.97 -3.10 4.68
N GLN A 115 14.18 -2.70 3.71
CA GLN A 115 14.04 -1.30 3.31
C GLN A 115 12.89 -0.69 4.09
N VAL A 116 13.15 0.43 4.74
CA VAL A 116 12.11 1.21 5.42
C VAL A 116 11.84 2.43 4.56
N GLY A 117 10.62 2.52 4.06
CA GLY A 117 10.11 3.64 3.28
C GLY A 117 9.10 4.47 4.08
N LEU A 118 8.76 5.62 3.52
CA LEU A 118 7.57 6.37 3.91
C LEU A 118 6.53 6.17 2.81
N ASN A 119 5.30 5.85 3.19
CA ASN A 119 4.17 5.69 2.31
C ASN A 119 3.21 6.85 2.53
N LEU A 120 2.99 7.63 1.47
CA LEU A 120 2.07 8.76 1.44
C LEU A 120 1.03 8.52 0.36
N GLY A 121 -0.21 8.31 0.78
CA GLY A 121 -1.34 7.95 -0.05
C GLY A 121 -2.47 8.96 -0.02
N ALA A 122 -3.16 9.10 -1.15
CA ALA A 122 -4.45 9.77 -1.21
C ALA A 122 -5.37 9.00 -2.16
N GLY A 123 -6.65 8.94 -1.82
CA GLY A 123 -7.61 8.22 -2.63
C GLY A 123 -9.05 8.51 -2.29
N ILE A 124 -9.91 7.76 -2.96
CA ILE A 124 -11.36 7.80 -2.80
C ILE A 124 -11.88 6.43 -2.40
N LYS A 125 -12.80 6.42 -1.45
CA LYS A 125 -13.57 5.26 -1.01
C LYS A 125 -14.91 5.30 -1.72
N LEU A 126 -15.14 4.34 -2.62
CA LEU A 126 -16.40 4.13 -3.32
C LEU A 126 -17.14 2.94 -2.69
N LEU A 127 -18.46 3.04 -2.55
CA LEU A 127 -19.35 1.93 -2.21
C LEU A 127 -19.01 1.19 -0.90
N ARG A 128 -18.45 1.87 0.11
CA ARG A 128 -18.04 1.35 1.43
C ARG A 128 -16.95 0.24 1.40
N HIS A 129 -16.83 -0.50 0.30
CA HIS A 129 -16.00 -1.69 0.11
C HIS A 129 -14.90 -1.51 -0.93
N LEU A 130 -15.02 -0.53 -1.84
CA LEU A 130 -14.02 -0.27 -2.87
C LEU A 130 -13.19 0.97 -2.52
N GLN A 131 -11.87 0.87 -2.62
CA GLN A 131 -10.97 1.98 -2.40
C GLN A 131 -10.03 2.07 -3.59
N LEU A 132 -9.93 3.26 -4.17
CA LEU A 132 -9.01 3.56 -5.25
C LEU A 132 -8.11 4.70 -4.78
N GLY A 133 -6.80 4.52 -4.84
CA GLY A 133 -5.87 5.52 -4.38
C GLY A 133 -4.53 5.39 -5.06
N VAL A 134 -3.78 6.48 -4.99
CA VAL A 134 -2.38 6.56 -5.41
C VAL A 134 -1.54 6.68 -4.15
N ASN A 135 -0.40 5.99 -4.10
CA ASN A 135 0.54 6.04 -2.99
C ASN A 135 1.94 6.33 -3.56
N TYR A 136 2.76 7.06 -2.79
CA TYR A 136 4.14 7.41 -3.09
C TYR A 136 5.04 7.06 -1.91
#